data_AF-A0A7S2H7T3-F1
#
_entry.id   AF-A0A7S2H7T3-F1
#
_cell.length_a   1.000
_cell.length_b   1.000
_cell.length_c   1.000
_cell.angle_alpha   90.00
_cell.angle_beta   90.00
_cell.angle_gamma   90.00
#
_symmetry.space_group_name_H-M   'P 1'
#
loop_
_entity.id
_entity.type
_entity.pdbx_description
1 polymer ?
#
loop_
_entity_poly.entity_id
_entity_poly.type
_entity_poly.pdbx_seq_one_letter_code
_entity_poly.pdbx_strand_id
1 'polypeptide(L)'
;DAPLYRTIAKVNQVRRANGIARAPTTLHHVSREKIVISRDAHTYPPASGGSVWLFVNNGGSGGASEPYAYCPPELPQTPPAGWQWEDALSGRAATFRDGCLQAPDRMPVVLVLARISSPIAASLPANVHGSVGHGNVRHGGVGQAQVPLRAAQVRA
;
A
#
# COMPACT_ATOMS: atom_id res chain seq x y z
N ASP A 1 -10.46 2.59 27.48
CA ASP A 1 -10.78 1.91 26.20
C ASP A 1 -9.85 2.32 25.07
N ALA A 2 -8.98 1.41 24.64
CA ALA A 2 -7.92 1.64 23.65
C ALA A 2 -8.17 1.17 22.19
N PRO A 3 -9.20 0.37 21.82
CA PRO A 3 -9.37 -0.10 20.43
C PRO A 3 -9.63 1.02 19.42
N LEU A 4 -10.57 1.92 19.72
CA LEU A 4 -10.91 3.04 18.83
C LEU A 4 -9.71 3.97 18.60
N TYR A 5 -8.94 4.25 19.65
CA TYR A 5 -7.73 5.06 19.55
C TYR A 5 -6.69 4.45 18.61
N ARG A 6 -6.48 3.13 18.66
CA ARG A 6 -5.57 2.43 17.75
C ARG A 6 -6.03 2.52 16.30
N THR A 7 -7.33 2.35 16.04
CA THR A 7 -7.90 2.50 14.69
C THR A 7 -7.69 3.92 14.16
N ILE A 8 -8.00 4.94 14.95
CA ILE A 8 -7.78 6.35 14.57
C ILE A 8 -6.30 6.62 14.28
N ALA A 9 -5.40 6.13 15.13
CA ALA A 9 -3.96 6.27 14.94
C ALA A 9 -3.49 5.60 13.63
N LYS A 10 -4.00 4.40 13.34
CA LYS A 10 -3.67 3.66 12.11
C LYS A 10 -4.19 4.37 10.86
N VAL A 11 -5.43 4.85 10.86
CA VAL A 11 -5.98 5.62 9.73
C VAL A 11 -5.18 6.92 9.51
N ASN A 12 -4.78 7.61 10.58
CA ASN A 12 -3.91 8.78 10.49
C ASN A 12 -2.50 8.45 9.97
N GLN A 13 -1.96 7.27 10.30
CA GLN A 13 -0.72 6.78 9.73
C GLN A 13 -0.87 6.55 8.23
N VAL A 14 -1.93 5.86 7.79
CA VAL A 14 -2.24 5.63 6.37
C VAL A 14 -2.35 6.95 5.61
N ARG A 15 -3.09 7.92 6.17
CA ARG A 15 -3.25 9.26 5.58
C ARG A 15 -1.92 9.96 5.36
N ARG A 16 -0.98 9.87 6.31
CA ARG A 16 0.33 10.51 6.22
C ARG A 16 1.25 9.77 5.25
N ALA A 17 1.29 8.45 5.34
CA ALA A 17 2.16 7.61 4.50
C ALA A 17 1.82 7.73 3.01
N ASN A 18 0.55 7.93 2.67
CA ASN A 18 0.09 8.06 1.29
C ASN A 18 -0.05 9.53 0.83
N GLY A 19 0.43 10.52 1.59
CA GLY A 19 0.38 11.93 1.15
C GLY A 19 -1.01 12.53 0.88
N ILE A 20 -2.09 11.78 1.12
CA ILE A 20 -3.46 12.12 0.68
C ILE A 20 -4.10 13.26 1.47
N ALA A 21 -3.39 13.98 2.34
CA ALA A 21 -3.98 15.04 3.16
C ALA A 21 -4.72 16.09 2.33
N ARG A 22 -4.18 16.42 1.15
CA ARG A 22 -4.68 17.45 0.23
C ARG A 22 -5.25 16.89 -1.08
N ALA A 23 -5.28 15.58 -1.23
CA ALA A 23 -5.81 14.93 -2.42
C ALA A 23 -7.31 15.25 -2.62
N PRO A 24 -7.80 15.39 -3.87
CA PRO A 24 -9.23 15.45 -4.15
C PRO A 24 -9.97 14.27 -3.51
N THR A 25 -11.18 14.50 -3.03
CA THR A 25 -12.02 13.48 -2.39
C THR A 25 -13.27 13.26 -3.21
N THR A 26 -13.54 12.01 -3.54
CA THR A 26 -14.79 11.59 -4.19
C THR A 26 -15.62 10.78 -3.20
N LEU A 27 -16.90 11.13 -3.08
CA LEU A 27 -17.87 10.40 -2.28
C LEU A 27 -18.74 9.55 -3.19
N HIS A 28 -18.70 8.24 -3.00
CA HIS A 28 -19.50 7.27 -3.72
C HIS A 28 -20.65 6.81 -2.81
N HIS A 29 -21.85 7.26 -3.13
CA HIS A 29 -23.06 6.80 -2.45
C HIS A 29 -23.46 5.43 -2.99
N VAL A 30 -23.31 4.37 -2.18
CA VAL A 30 -23.60 2.99 -2.61
C VAL A 30 -25.03 2.60 -2.21
N SER A 31 -25.41 2.85 -0.96
CA SER A 31 -26.77 2.64 -0.46
C SER A 31 -27.00 3.48 0.80
N ARG A 32 -28.20 3.39 1.39
CA ARG A 32 -28.49 4.02 2.70
C ARG A 32 -27.57 3.55 3.83
N GLU A 33 -26.94 2.39 3.65
CA GLU A 33 -26.10 1.76 4.67
C GLU A 33 -24.62 1.78 4.34
N LYS A 34 -24.23 2.19 3.12
CA LYS A 34 -22.89 2.02 2.59
C LYS A 34 -22.41 3.30 1.94
N ILE A 35 -21.23 3.73 2.36
CA ILE A 35 -20.54 4.86 1.77
C ILE A 35 -19.13 4.41 1.42
N VAL A 36 -18.69 4.78 0.23
CA VAL A 36 -17.30 4.60 -0.20
C VAL A 36 -16.71 5.97 -0.47
N ILE A 37 -15.51 6.22 0.04
CA ILE A 37 -14.79 7.47 -0.14
C ILE A 37 -13.47 7.13 -0.83
N SER A 38 -13.14 7.83 -1.91
CA SER A 38 -11.85 7.68 -2.58
C SER A 38 -11.08 8.99 -2.58
N ARG A 39 -9.75 8.92 -2.48
CA ARG A 39 -8.85 10.07 -2.60
C ARG A 39 -7.73 9.79 -3.60
N ASP A 40 -7.53 10.72 -4.53
CA ASP A 40 -6.57 10.64 -5.65
C ASP A 40 -6.70 9.34 -6.48
N ALA A 41 -7.93 8.85 -6.65
CA ALA A 41 -8.17 7.46 -7.06
C ALA A 41 -8.12 7.16 -8.55
N HIS A 42 -7.94 8.17 -9.40
CA HIS A 42 -8.10 8.04 -10.85
C HIS A 42 -6.80 8.28 -11.64
N THR A 43 -5.67 8.56 -10.98
CA THR A 43 -4.39 8.76 -11.66
C THR A 43 -3.38 7.69 -11.26
N TYR A 44 -2.82 7.00 -12.25
CA TYR A 44 -1.61 6.22 -12.09
C TYR A 44 -0.50 6.76 -13.01
N PRO A 45 0.70 7.06 -12.48
CA PRO A 45 1.02 7.13 -11.06
C PRO A 45 0.22 8.25 -10.36
N PRO A 46 -0.11 8.12 -9.06
CA PRO A 46 -0.88 9.13 -8.35
C PRO A 46 -0.11 10.45 -8.33
N ALA A 47 -0.79 11.55 -8.66
CA ALA A 47 -0.20 12.88 -8.70
C ALA A 47 0.28 13.34 -7.31
N SER A 48 -0.34 12.82 -6.23
CA SER A 48 -0.08 13.25 -4.85
C SER A 48 0.01 12.10 -3.84
N GLY A 49 1.07 11.28 -3.95
CA GLY A 49 1.54 10.46 -2.84
C GLY A 49 0.81 9.14 -2.59
N GLY A 50 -0.25 8.82 -3.34
CA GLY A 50 -0.95 7.53 -3.25
C GLY A 50 -2.44 7.66 -3.55
N SER A 51 -3.10 6.52 -3.81
CA SER A 51 -4.55 6.42 -3.93
C SER A 51 -5.09 5.62 -2.75
N VAL A 52 -6.18 6.11 -2.12
CA VAL A 52 -6.80 5.46 -0.96
C VAL A 52 -8.30 5.37 -1.15
N TRP A 53 -8.86 4.21 -0.79
CA TRP A 53 -10.30 3.97 -0.76
C TRP A 53 -10.73 3.55 0.64
N LEU A 54 -11.78 4.17 1.16
CA LEU A 54 -12.38 3.89 2.46
C LEU A 54 -13.80 3.38 2.23
N PHE A 55 -14.07 2.17 2.71
CA PHE A 55 -15.39 1.54 2.66
C PHE A 55 -15.94 1.48 4.07
N VAL A 56 -17.07 2.14 4.31
CA VAL A 56 -17.72 2.19 5.61
C VAL A 56 -19.20 1.85 5.47
N ASN A 57 -19.76 1.27 6.51
CA ASN A 57 -21.17 0.97 6.59
C ASN A 57 -21.73 1.30 7.98
N ASN A 58 -23.05 1.44 8.07
CA ASN A 58 -23.78 1.59 9.34
C ASN A 58 -24.70 0.38 9.62
N GLY A 59 -24.48 -0.75 8.93
CA GLY A 59 -25.24 -1.97 9.15
C GLY A 59 -25.01 -2.41 10.60
N GLY A 60 -26.11 -2.53 11.37
CA GLY A 60 -26.08 -2.64 12.84
C GLY A 60 -25.05 -3.63 13.41
N SER A 61 -24.66 -3.39 14.66
CA SER A 61 -23.60 -4.07 15.42
C SER A 61 -23.75 -5.59 15.57
N GLY A 62 -24.88 -6.18 15.18
CA GLY A 62 -25.17 -7.62 15.30
C GLY A 62 -24.49 -8.53 14.29
N GLY A 63 -23.73 -8.02 13.32
CA GLY A 63 -23.12 -8.81 12.24
C GLY A 63 -21.67 -8.44 11.92
N ALA A 64 -20.91 -7.95 12.90
CA ALA A 64 -19.57 -7.43 12.66
C ALA A 64 -18.66 -8.42 11.90
N SER A 65 -18.81 -9.73 12.12
CA SER A 65 -17.99 -10.79 11.52
C SER A 65 -18.54 -11.39 10.22
N GLU A 66 -19.69 -10.91 9.72
CA GLU A 66 -20.31 -11.45 8.50
C GLU A 66 -19.70 -10.81 7.25
N PRO A 67 -19.40 -11.61 6.19
CA PRO A 67 -18.95 -11.07 4.92
C PRO A 67 -19.88 -10.00 4.37
N TYR A 68 -19.29 -8.96 3.80
CA TYR A 68 -20.05 -7.79 3.34
C TYR A 68 -19.53 -7.26 2.01
N ALA A 69 -20.41 -7.13 1.03
CA ALA A 69 -20.05 -6.66 -0.31
C ALA A 69 -20.29 -5.15 -0.46
N TYR A 70 -19.30 -4.44 -1.00
CA TYR A 70 -19.43 -3.04 -1.41
C TYR A 70 -19.36 -2.94 -2.94
N CYS A 71 -20.42 -2.43 -3.56
CA CYS A 71 -20.56 -2.33 -5.01
C CYS A 71 -20.70 -0.85 -5.43
N PRO A 72 -19.66 -0.02 -5.27
CA PRO A 72 -19.70 1.34 -5.79
C PRO A 72 -19.80 1.35 -7.33
N PRO A 73 -20.28 2.45 -7.94
CA PRO A 73 -20.34 2.57 -9.39
C PRO A 73 -18.96 2.50 -10.05
N GLU A 74 -17.91 2.84 -9.32
CA GLU A 74 -16.52 2.72 -9.76
C GLU A 74 -15.69 2.03 -8.67
N LEU A 75 -14.85 1.10 -9.09
CA LEU A 75 -13.88 0.42 -8.24
C LEU A 75 -12.48 1.04 -8.38
N PRO A 76 -11.58 0.80 -7.42
CA PRO A 76 -10.17 1.09 -7.60
C PRO A 76 -9.66 0.49 -8.91
N GLN A 77 -8.87 1.28 -9.66
CA GLN A 77 -8.26 0.82 -10.91
C GLN A 77 -7.42 -0.44 -10.67
N THR A 78 -7.30 -1.30 -11.71
CA THR A 78 -6.44 -2.47 -11.66
C THR A 78 -5.02 -2.07 -11.27
N PRO A 79 -4.43 -2.66 -10.21
CA PRO A 79 -3.06 -2.37 -9.83
C PRO A 79 -2.07 -2.63 -10.97
N PRO A 80 -1.01 -1.83 -11.09
CA PRO A 80 0.09 -2.14 -12.00
C PRO A 80 0.80 -3.44 -11.61
N ALA A 81 1.58 -4.01 -12.53
CA ALA A 81 2.34 -5.23 -12.28
C ALA A 81 3.25 -5.10 -11.03
N GLY A 82 3.20 -6.11 -10.16
CA GLY A 82 3.96 -6.14 -8.89
C GLY A 82 3.31 -5.36 -7.73
N TRP A 83 2.09 -4.88 -7.91
CA TRP A 83 1.30 -4.21 -6.87
C TRP A 83 -0.06 -4.88 -6.68
N GLN A 84 -0.65 -4.68 -5.52
CA GLN A 84 -1.99 -5.13 -5.19
C GLN A 84 -2.70 -4.09 -4.31
N TRP A 85 -4.03 -4.13 -4.32
CA TRP A 85 -4.80 -3.44 -3.30
C TRP A 85 -4.75 -4.24 -2.00
N GLU A 86 -4.40 -3.58 -0.92
CA GLU A 86 -4.33 -4.16 0.43
C GLU A 86 -5.17 -3.33 1.38
N ASP A 87 -5.95 -3.99 2.24
CA ASP A 87 -6.59 -3.33 3.38
C ASP A 87 -5.55 -3.01 4.44
N ALA A 88 -5.22 -1.72 4.58
CA ALA A 88 -4.21 -1.24 5.50
C ALA A 88 -4.54 -1.46 6.98
N LEU A 89 -5.79 -1.79 7.32
CA LEU A 89 -6.19 -2.11 8.69
C LEU A 89 -5.92 -3.57 9.04
N SER A 90 -6.23 -4.51 8.14
CA SER A 90 -6.03 -5.95 8.36
C SER A 90 -4.74 -6.53 7.75
N GLY A 91 -4.11 -5.82 6.82
CA GLY A 91 -2.97 -6.30 6.03
C GLY A 91 -3.34 -7.34 4.96
N ARG A 92 -4.64 -7.53 4.69
CA ARG A 92 -5.11 -8.54 3.73
C ARG A 92 -5.23 -7.95 2.33
N ALA A 93 -4.91 -8.75 1.31
CA ALA A 93 -5.18 -8.39 -0.08
C ALA A 93 -6.69 -8.21 -0.30
N ALA A 94 -7.07 -7.15 -1.03
CA ALA A 94 -8.45 -6.89 -1.38
C ALA A 94 -8.95 -7.94 -2.37
N THR A 95 -10.17 -8.43 -2.16
CA THR A 95 -10.82 -9.38 -3.06
C THR A 95 -11.96 -8.67 -3.78
N PHE A 96 -11.90 -8.61 -5.11
CA PHE A 96 -12.97 -8.08 -5.93
C PHE A 96 -13.66 -9.22 -6.67
N ARG A 97 -15.01 -9.22 -6.67
CA ARG A 97 -15.83 -10.20 -7.40
C ARG A 97 -17.09 -9.48 -7.90
N ASP A 98 -17.42 -9.70 -9.17
CA ASP A 98 -18.63 -9.16 -9.82
C ASP A 98 -18.76 -7.63 -9.68
N GLY A 99 -17.65 -6.90 -9.78
CA GLY A 99 -17.64 -5.44 -9.65
C GLY A 99 -17.80 -4.94 -8.21
N CYS A 100 -17.67 -5.81 -7.21
CA CYS A 100 -17.78 -5.45 -5.79
C CYS A 100 -16.53 -5.85 -4.99
N LEU A 101 -16.16 -5.04 -4.01
CA LEU A 101 -15.24 -5.44 -2.95
C LEU A 101 -15.94 -6.44 -2.03
N GLN A 102 -15.31 -7.59 -1.80
CA GLN A 102 -15.76 -8.63 -0.88
C GLN A 102 -15.03 -8.47 0.45
N ALA A 103 -15.61 -7.72 1.39
CA ALA A 103 -15.07 -7.58 2.73
C ALA A 103 -15.36 -8.85 3.54
N PRO A 104 -14.40 -9.34 4.35
CA PRO A 104 -14.58 -10.54 5.16
C PRO A 104 -15.59 -10.35 6.30
N ASP A 105 -15.82 -9.09 6.66
CA ASP A 105 -16.57 -8.68 7.83
C ASP A 105 -17.17 -7.27 7.57
N ARG A 106 -17.94 -6.72 8.51
CA ARG A 106 -18.55 -5.38 8.40
C ARG A 106 -17.68 -4.27 8.98
N MET A 107 -16.40 -4.53 9.26
CA MET A 107 -15.50 -3.48 9.72
C MET A 107 -15.19 -2.50 8.58
N PRO A 108 -14.78 -1.26 8.90
CA PRO A 108 -14.24 -0.35 7.90
C PRO A 108 -13.07 -1.00 7.15
N VAL A 109 -13.04 -0.85 5.83
CA VAL A 109 -11.93 -1.32 4.99
C VAL A 109 -11.21 -0.11 4.40
N VAL A 110 -9.87 -0.09 4.47
CA VAL A 110 -9.05 1.01 3.94
C VAL A 110 -8.05 0.48 2.93
N LEU A 111 -8.39 0.57 1.64
CA LEU A 111 -7.51 0.07 0.58
C LEU A 111 -6.42 1.07 0.23
N VAL A 112 -5.20 0.57 0.12
CA VAL A 112 -4.01 1.25 -0.38
C VAL A 112 -3.30 0.36 -1.40
N LEU A 113 -2.49 0.95 -2.27
CA LEU A 113 -1.59 0.18 -3.13
C LEU A 113 -0.38 -0.30 -2.32
N ALA A 114 -0.18 -1.61 -2.27
CA ALA A 114 0.97 -2.25 -1.66
C ALA A 114 1.76 -3.04 -2.70
N ARG A 115 3.09 -3.13 -2.55
CA ARG A 115 3.91 -4.01 -3.40
C ARG A 115 3.64 -5.44 -3.01
N ILE A 116 3.46 -6.32 -4.01
CA ILE A 116 3.38 -7.76 -3.78
C ILE A 116 4.78 -8.19 -3.30
N SER A 117 4.93 -8.47 -2.00
CA SER A 117 6.14 -9.10 -1.50
C SER A 117 6.20 -10.51 -2.08
N SER A 118 7.13 -10.76 -3.01
CA SER A 118 7.34 -12.11 -3.56
C SER A 118 7.52 -13.09 -2.39
N PRO A 119 6.75 -14.19 -2.31
CA PRO A 119 6.89 -15.17 -1.25
C PRO A 119 8.19 -16.00 -1.30
N ILE A 120 9.20 -15.59 -2.07
CA ILE A 120 10.37 -16.43 -2.41
C ILE A 120 11.55 -16.29 -1.41
N ALA A 121 11.47 -15.45 -0.37
CA ALA A 121 12.61 -15.19 0.51
C ALA A 121 12.41 -15.53 2.01
N ALA A 122 11.38 -16.30 2.39
CA ALA A 122 11.13 -16.66 3.80
C ALA A 122 11.44 -18.12 4.17
N SER A 123 12.19 -18.86 3.34
CA SER A 123 12.61 -20.23 3.66
C SER A 123 13.94 -20.60 2.99
N LEU A 124 15.02 -19.93 3.38
CA LEU A 124 16.31 -20.61 3.41
C LEU A 124 16.62 -20.91 4.88
N PRO A 125 16.65 -22.18 5.31
CA PRO A 125 17.16 -22.50 6.63
C PRO A 125 18.61 -22.03 6.71
N ALA A 126 18.91 -21.24 7.75
CA ALA A 126 20.26 -20.89 8.13
C ALA A 126 20.99 -22.17 8.57
N ASN A 127 21.60 -22.88 7.62
CA ASN A 127 22.56 -23.93 7.95
C ASN A 127 23.96 -23.30 8.00
N VAL A 128 24.26 -22.72 9.16
CA VAL A 128 25.60 -22.34 9.59
C VAL A 128 26.26 -23.59 10.18
N HIS A 129 27.15 -24.23 9.44
CA HIS A 129 28.41 -24.78 9.95
C HIS A 129 29.22 -25.40 8.81
N GLY A 130 30.38 -24.80 8.50
CA GLY A 130 31.26 -25.28 7.45
C GLY A 130 32.50 -24.41 7.29
N SER A 131 33.34 -24.43 8.32
CA SER A 131 34.77 -24.16 8.37
C SER A 131 35.48 -23.46 7.20
N VAL A 132 36.06 -22.32 7.58
CA VAL A 132 37.24 -21.62 7.05
C VAL A 132 38.19 -22.52 6.22
N GLY A 133 38.41 -22.11 4.97
CA GLY A 133 39.52 -22.55 4.12
C GLY A 133 40.12 -21.33 3.42
N HIS A 134 41.34 -20.95 3.83
CA HIS A 134 42.11 -19.83 3.29
C HIS A 134 42.44 -20.03 1.80
N GLY A 135 42.16 -19.03 0.96
CA GLY A 135 42.58 -18.99 -0.44
C GLY A 135 42.96 -17.56 -0.83
N ASN A 136 44.26 -17.27 -0.80
CA ASN A 136 44.86 -16.03 -1.30
C ASN A 136 44.57 -15.85 -2.80
N VAL A 137 43.97 -14.72 -3.18
CA VAL A 137 44.02 -14.22 -4.56
C VAL A 137 44.35 -12.72 -4.53
N ARG A 138 45.60 -12.40 -4.89
CA ARG A 138 46.05 -11.04 -5.23
C ARG A 138 46.02 -10.92 -6.75
N HIS A 139 45.28 -9.96 -7.31
CA HIS A 139 45.62 -9.33 -8.59
C HIS A 139 45.11 -7.89 -8.61
N GLY A 140 45.97 -6.99 -9.10
CA GLY A 140 45.93 -5.55 -8.85
C GLY A 140 44.93 -4.78 -9.70
N GLY A 141 44.31 -3.78 -9.08
CA GLY A 141 43.57 -2.71 -9.73
C GLY A 141 44.49 -1.53 -10.00
N VAL A 142 44.71 -1.23 -11.29
CA VAL A 142 45.32 0.00 -11.78
C VAL A 142 44.32 1.14 -11.54
N GLY A 143 44.67 2.07 -10.65
CA GLY A 143 43.90 3.30 -10.44
C GLY A 143 44.04 4.23 -11.64
N GLN A 144 42.92 4.50 -12.31
CA GLN A 144 42.85 5.56 -13.31
C GLN A 144 42.77 6.94 -12.63
N ALA A 145 43.36 7.89 -13.35
CA ALA A 145 43.72 9.23 -12.93
C ALA A 145 42.53 10.15 -12.65
N GLN A 146 42.80 11.11 -11.76
CA GLN A 146 42.06 12.34 -11.54
C GLN A 146 41.96 13.20 -12.81
N VAL A 147 40.78 13.78 -13.05
CA VAL A 147 40.64 15.03 -13.79
C VAL A 147 39.68 15.93 -13.01
N PRO A 148 40.10 17.11 -12.53
CA PRO A 148 39.21 18.15 -12.03
C PRO A 148 38.88 19.14 -13.16
N LEU A 149 37.70 19.75 -13.13
CA LEU A 149 37.50 21.22 -13.14
C LEU A 149 36.10 21.67 -13.61
N ARG A 150 35.49 22.43 -12.70
CA ARG A 150 34.78 23.70 -12.85
C ARG A 150 33.32 23.79 -13.33
N ALA A 151 32.62 24.51 -12.48
CA ALA A 151 31.34 25.19 -12.61
C ALA A 151 31.22 26.11 -13.83
N ALA A 152 29.97 26.30 -14.25
CA ALA A 152 29.48 27.59 -14.73
C ALA A 152 28.00 27.75 -14.34
N GLN A 153 27.75 28.72 -13.45
CA GLN A 153 26.47 29.43 -13.36
C GLN A 153 26.21 30.15 -14.68
N VAL A 154 24.99 30.10 -15.21
CA VAL A 154 24.41 31.24 -15.93
C VAL A 154 22.94 31.34 -15.55
N ARG A 155 22.59 32.48 -14.93
CA ARG A 155 21.23 32.98 -14.77
C ARG A 155 20.74 33.55 -16.10
N ALA A 156 19.45 33.44 -16.37
CA ALA A 156 18.64 34.53 -16.90
C ALA A 156 17.28 34.46 -16.20
#